data_AF-A0A329ZBT5-F1
#
_entry.id   AF-A0A329ZBT5-F1
#
_cell.length_a   1.000
_cell.length_b   1.000
_cell.length_c   1.000
_cell.angle_alpha   90.00
_cell.angle_beta   90.00
_cell.angle_gamma   90.00
#
_symmetry.space_group_name_H-M   'P 1'
#
loop_
_entity.id
_entity.type
_entity.pdbx_description
1 polymer ?
#
loop_
_entity_poly.entity_id
_entity_poly.type
_entity_poly.pdbx_seq_one_letter_code
_entity_poly.pdbx_strand_id
1 'polypeptide(L)'
;MKREAFSMIELVFVIVILGVLAAVAIPRFVTTRTDAQVAMARSDIATTLKAIPARVFAENLDPTTSTPTGFLSWGEWMIDTGGLDRARWMAQTSGTSGKPGIAPIGNVKTTGSGTHSKGNCGTIIQLDTSTGNLIFDPNQMSGVTGGGGSGGTFCKQLNLSYPSGSNRIIPLATTGAVKF
;
A
#
# COMPACT_ATOMS: atom_id res chain seq x y z
N MET A 1 -41.74 35.75 -37.33
CA MET A 1 -40.71 35.09 -36.49
C MET A 1 -39.90 34.18 -37.41
N LYS A 2 -38.61 34.48 -37.64
CA LYS A 2 -37.75 33.63 -38.49
C LYS A 2 -37.32 32.42 -37.66
N ARG A 3 -37.76 31.23 -38.05
CA ARG A 3 -37.25 29.97 -37.53
C ARG A 3 -36.00 29.66 -38.33
N GLU A 4 -34.84 29.82 -37.70
CA GLU A 4 -33.57 29.31 -38.24
C GLU A 4 -33.64 27.78 -38.16
N ALA A 5 -33.73 27.13 -39.32
CA ALA A 5 -33.66 25.69 -39.43
C ALA A 5 -32.19 25.27 -39.48
N PHE A 6 -31.79 24.35 -38.59
CA PHE A 6 -30.45 23.81 -38.55
C PHE A 6 -30.12 23.09 -39.86
N SER A 7 -28.98 23.40 -40.47
CA SER A 7 -28.60 22.81 -41.75
C SER A 7 -28.15 21.36 -41.59
N MET A 8 -28.46 20.52 -42.57
CA MET A 8 -27.96 19.15 -42.61
C MET A 8 -26.42 19.12 -42.55
N ILE A 9 -25.74 20.11 -43.14
CA ILE A 9 -24.27 20.17 -43.12
C ILE A 9 -23.71 20.46 -41.72
N GLU A 10 -24.41 21.26 -40.92
CA GLU A 10 -23.99 21.57 -39.55
C GLU A 10 -24.08 20.33 -38.67
N LEU A 11 -25.11 19.51 -38.86
CA LEU A 11 -25.25 18.23 -38.15
C LEU A 11 -24.12 17.26 -38.51
N VAL A 12 -23.78 17.17 -39.81
CA VAL A 12 -22.70 16.29 -40.29
C VAL A 12 -21.35 16.74 -39.74
N PHE A 13 -21.07 18.03 -39.70
CA PHE A 13 -19.80 18.54 -39.17
C PHE A 13 -19.65 18.25 -37.66
N VAL A 14 -20.74 18.38 -36.90
CA VAL A 14 -20.76 18.06 -35.47
C VAL A 14 -20.45 16.59 -35.20
N ILE A 15 -21.09 15.65 -35.90
CA ILE A 15 -20.83 14.22 -35.69
C ILE A 15 -19.41 13.81 -36.11
N VAL A 16 -18.85 14.45 -37.15
CA VAL A 16 -17.47 14.21 -37.59
C VAL A 16 -16.47 14.70 -36.54
N ILE A 17 -16.65 15.91 -36.02
CA ILE A 17 -15.80 16.43 -34.94
C ILE A 17 -15.90 15.55 -33.71
N LEU A 18 -17.12 15.19 -33.27
CA LEU A 18 -17.32 14.30 -32.13
C LEU A 18 -16.67 12.92 -32.36
N GLY A 19 -16.71 12.39 -33.58
CA GLY A 19 -16.06 11.14 -33.95
C GLY A 19 -14.53 11.20 -33.83
N VAL A 20 -13.90 12.27 -34.32
CA VAL A 20 -12.45 12.46 -34.23
C VAL A 20 -12.02 12.70 -32.78
N LEU A 21 -12.74 13.55 -32.03
CA LEU A 21 -12.45 13.80 -30.62
C LEU A 21 -12.58 12.52 -29.78
N ALA A 22 -13.60 11.70 -30.04
CA ALA A 22 -13.78 10.42 -29.35
C ALA A 22 -12.63 9.43 -29.62
N ALA A 23 -12.10 9.39 -30.85
CA ALA A 23 -10.99 8.51 -31.20
C ALA A 23 -9.67 8.90 -30.51
N VAL A 24 -9.40 10.21 -30.37
CA VAL A 24 -8.15 10.71 -29.79
C VAL A 24 -8.21 10.80 -28.25
N ALA A 25 -9.41 10.89 -27.66
CA ALA A 25 -9.60 11.06 -26.21
C ALA A 25 -9.49 9.77 -25.37
N ILE A 26 -9.05 8.63 -25.94
CA ILE A 26 -8.79 7.38 -25.21
C ILE A 26 -7.29 7.14 -24.90
N PRO A 27 -6.43 8.13 -24.52
CA PRO A 27 -5.08 7.79 -24.12
C PRO A 27 -5.09 7.15 -22.71
N ARG A 28 -4.88 5.84 -22.71
CA ARG A 28 -4.38 4.96 -21.63
C ARG A 28 -4.73 5.35 -20.17
N PHE A 29 -5.97 5.08 -19.77
CA PHE A 29 -6.43 5.19 -18.37
C PHE A 29 -6.01 4.03 -17.43
N VAL A 30 -5.49 2.91 -17.96
CA VAL A 30 -5.27 1.70 -17.13
C VAL A 30 -3.94 1.76 -16.37
N THR A 31 -2.87 2.28 -16.98
CA THR A 31 -1.55 2.40 -16.32
C THR A 31 -1.59 3.44 -15.21
N THR A 32 -2.29 4.56 -15.43
CA THR A 32 -2.41 5.66 -14.46
C THR A 32 -3.07 5.24 -13.14
N ARG A 33 -4.00 4.27 -13.17
CA ARG A 33 -4.63 3.74 -11.95
C ARG A 33 -3.66 2.96 -11.07
N THR A 34 -2.81 2.11 -11.66
CA THR A 34 -1.85 1.32 -10.88
C THR A 34 -0.75 2.22 -10.32
N ASP A 35 -0.28 3.19 -11.11
CA ASP A 35 0.73 4.16 -10.66
C ASP A 35 0.20 5.04 -9.52
N ALA A 36 -1.07 5.46 -9.61
CA ALA A 36 -1.73 6.18 -8.52
C ALA A 36 -1.85 5.34 -7.25
N GLN A 37 -2.20 4.05 -7.36
CA GLN A 37 -2.23 3.14 -6.22
C GLN A 37 -0.86 2.98 -5.57
N VAL A 38 0.20 2.84 -6.37
CA VAL A 38 1.58 2.77 -5.86
C VAL A 38 1.95 4.08 -5.17
N ALA A 39 1.67 5.23 -5.77
CA ALA A 39 1.94 6.53 -5.16
C ALA A 39 1.23 6.72 -3.81
N MET A 40 -0.05 6.31 -3.73
CA MET A 40 -0.81 6.31 -2.47
C MET A 40 -0.17 5.38 -1.44
N ALA A 41 0.16 4.15 -1.80
CA ALA A 41 0.78 3.20 -0.87
C ALA A 41 2.14 3.72 -0.35
N ARG A 42 2.94 4.39 -1.19
CA ARG A 42 4.19 5.03 -0.75
C ARG A 42 3.95 6.17 0.24
N SER A 43 2.89 6.95 0.02
CA SER A 43 2.46 8.00 0.96
C SER A 43 2.05 7.39 2.30
N ASP A 44 1.18 6.38 2.27
CA ASP A 44 0.72 5.61 3.44
C ASP A 44 1.89 5.01 4.23
N ILE A 45 2.90 4.47 3.56
CA ILE A 45 4.13 3.96 4.21
C ILE A 45 4.87 5.09 4.91
N ALA A 46 5.08 6.22 4.23
CA ALA A 46 5.83 7.33 4.78
C ALA A 46 5.14 8.00 5.97
N THR A 47 3.81 8.10 5.97
CA THR A 47 3.02 8.61 7.10
C THR A 47 3.07 7.63 8.26
N THR A 48 2.84 6.33 8.01
CA THR A 48 2.82 5.29 9.04
C THR A 48 4.17 5.14 9.75
N LEU A 49 5.28 5.18 9.00
CA LEU A 49 6.63 5.11 9.58
C LEU A 49 6.97 6.29 10.50
N LYS A 50 6.30 7.43 10.33
CA LYS A 50 6.44 8.59 11.24
C LYS A 50 5.46 8.52 12.41
N ALA A 51 4.24 8.06 12.15
CA ALA A 51 3.18 7.98 13.14
C ALA A 51 3.46 6.94 14.23
N ILE A 52 4.02 5.77 13.87
CA ILE A 52 4.30 4.69 14.82
C ILE A 52 5.26 5.14 15.94
N PRO A 53 6.48 5.64 15.65
CA PRO A 53 7.35 6.12 16.72
C PRO A 53 6.71 7.24 17.54
N ALA A 54 6.04 8.19 16.89
CA ALA A 54 5.39 9.31 17.57
C ALA A 54 4.35 8.84 18.60
N ARG A 55 3.49 7.87 18.23
CA ARG A 55 2.47 7.32 19.12
C ARG A 55 3.10 6.49 20.25
N VAL A 56 4.11 5.68 19.94
CA VAL A 56 4.85 4.90 20.95
C VAL A 56 5.44 5.83 22.01
N PHE A 57 6.07 6.93 21.61
CA PHE A 57 6.61 7.91 22.55
C PHE A 57 5.52 8.67 23.32
N ALA A 58 4.43 9.07 22.65
CA ALA A 58 3.35 9.82 23.29
C ALA A 58 2.60 8.99 24.35
N GLU A 59 2.39 7.70 24.09
CA GLU A 59 1.66 6.79 24.97
C GLU A 59 2.60 5.98 25.91
N ASN A 60 3.91 6.23 25.86
CA ASN A 60 4.94 5.46 26.59
C ASN A 60 4.79 3.94 26.42
N LEU A 61 4.52 3.51 25.19
CA LEU A 61 4.36 2.09 24.88
C LEU A 61 5.71 1.38 24.87
N ASP A 62 5.75 0.17 25.39
CA ASP A 62 6.89 -0.73 25.22
C ASP A 62 6.59 -1.74 24.10
N PRO A 63 7.23 -1.62 22.93
CA PRO A 63 7.00 -2.52 21.80
C PRO A 63 7.45 -3.97 22.04
N THR A 64 8.18 -4.24 23.13
CA THR A 64 8.58 -5.60 23.52
C THR A 64 7.53 -6.32 24.35
N THR A 65 6.53 -5.58 24.85
CA THR A 65 5.44 -6.13 25.65
C THR A 65 4.23 -6.50 24.78
N SER A 66 3.15 -6.91 25.44
CA SER A 66 1.87 -7.14 24.77
C SER A 66 1.39 -5.88 24.06
N THR A 67 0.61 -6.09 23.01
CA THR A 67 -0.06 -5.03 22.27
C THR A 67 -0.91 -4.14 23.17
N PRO A 68 -1.04 -2.83 22.87
CA PRO A 68 -1.89 -1.94 23.65
C PRO A 68 -3.33 -2.43 23.75
N THR A 69 -3.98 -2.14 24.88
CA THR A 69 -5.38 -2.55 25.13
C THR A 69 -6.32 -2.01 24.05
N GLY A 70 -7.25 -2.84 23.60
CA GLY A 70 -8.19 -2.49 22.52
C GLY A 70 -7.76 -2.96 21.13
N PHE A 71 -6.55 -3.51 20.99
CA PHE A 71 -6.04 -4.06 19.73
C PHE A 71 -5.74 -5.56 19.85
N LEU A 72 -6.07 -6.32 18.80
CA LEU A 72 -5.84 -7.76 18.73
C LEU A 72 -4.40 -8.13 18.38
N SER A 73 -3.64 -7.21 17.77
CA SER A 73 -2.25 -7.42 17.38
C SER A 73 -1.52 -6.09 17.15
N TRP A 74 -0.18 -6.13 17.09
CA TRP A 74 0.62 -4.94 16.75
C TRP A 74 0.33 -4.48 15.33
N GLY A 75 0.04 -5.41 14.41
CA GLY A 75 -0.40 -5.06 13.05
C GLY A 75 -1.71 -4.29 13.02
N GLU A 76 -2.67 -4.65 13.86
CA GLU A 76 -3.96 -3.93 13.97
C GLU A 76 -3.75 -2.52 14.55
N TRP A 77 -2.95 -2.42 15.59
CA TRP A 77 -2.56 -1.13 16.18
C TRP A 77 -1.81 -0.24 15.16
N MET A 78 -0.95 -0.82 14.31
CA MET A 78 -0.23 -0.08 13.26
C MET A 78 -1.17 0.43 12.16
N ILE A 79 -2.20 -0.33 11.78
CA ILE A 79 -3.24 0.13 10.83
C ILE A 79 -3.96 1.36 11.39
N ASP A 80 -4.39 1.29 12.65
CA ASP A 80 -5.06 2.40 13.32
C ASP A 80 -4.15 3.63 13.44
N THR A 81 -2.92 3.41 13.89
CA THR A 81 -1.91 4.48 14.06
C THR A 81 -1.55 5.16 12.75
N GLY A 82 -1.47 4.41 11.65
CA GLY A 82 -1.20 4.94 10.32
C GLY A 82 -2.43 5.53 9.61
N GLY A 83 -3.63 5.40 10.19
CA GLY A 83 -4.88 5.79 9.53
C GLY A 83 -5.14 5.00 8.24
N LEU A 84 -4.71 3.74 8.20
CA LEU A 84 -4.66 2.95 6.98
C LEU A 84 -6.02 2.33 6.63
N ASP A 85 -6.34 2.33 5.34
CA ASP A 85 -7.56 1.71 4.82
C ASP A 85 -7.43 0.18 4.76
N ARG A 86 -8.35 -0.54 5.43
CA ARG A 86 -8.38 -2.01 5.51
C ARG A 86 -8.66 -2.72 4.17
N ALA A 87 -9.15 -2.01 3.17
CA ALA A 87 -9.28 -2.54 1.80
C ALA A 87 -7.95 -2.54 1.04
N ARG A 88 -6.96 -1.78 1.52
CA ARG A 88 -5.63 -1.61 0.90
C ARG A 88 -4.49 -2.11 1.78
N TRP A 89 -4.73 -2.27 3.07
CA TRP A 89 -3.75 -2.72 4.06
C TRP A 89 -4.35 -3.80 4.94
N MET A 90 -3.54 -4.78 5.30
CA MET A 90 -3.92 -5.82 6.25
C MET A 90 -2.91 -5.93 7.37
N ALA A 91 -3.41 -6.20 8.57
CA ALA A 91 -2.61 -6.55 9.71
C ALA A 91 -2.22 -8.02 9.61
N GLN A 92 -1.02 -8.34 10.09
CA GLN A 92 -0.54 -9.69 10.17
C GLN A 92 -0.05 -9.95 11.59
N THR A 93 -0.58 -11.01 12.21
CA THR A 93 -0.21 -11.47 13.55
C THR A 93 1.15 -12.18 13.54
N SER A 94 1.50 -12.84 12.44
CA SER A 94 2.81 -13.44 12.16
C SER A 94 3.18 -13.25 10.69
N GLY A 95 3.94 -12.19 10.43
CA GLY A 95 4.41 -11.68 9.15
C GLY A 95 5.24 -12.66 8.30
N THR A 96 5.64 -12.22 7.12
CA THR A 96 6.87 -12.75 6.50
C THR A 96 8.01 -12.54 7.50
N SER A 97 8.75 -13.60 7.87
CA SER A 97 9.74 -13.60 8.97
C SER A 97 9.19 -13.69 10.40
N GLY A 98 7.92 -14.06 10.60
CA GLY A 98 7.36 -14.43 11.91
C GLY A 98 7.05 -13.26 12.85
N LYS A 99 7.24 -12.01 12.40
CA LYS A 99 7.02 -10.79 13.19
C LYS A 99 5.65 -10.17 12.89
N PRO A 100 4.91 -9.63 13.88
CA PRO A 100 3.68 -8.92 13.58
C PRO A 100 3.97 -7.67 12.75
N GLY A 101 2.99 -7.25 11.94
CA GLY A 101 3.19 -6.09 11.08
C GLY A 101 2.00 -5.82 10.17
N ILE A 102 2.25 -5.00 9.16
CA ILE A 102 1.26 -4.63 8.15
C ILE A 102 1.80 -4.88 6.74
N ALA A 103 0.87 -5.23 5.87
CA ALA A 103 1.15 -5.50 4.47
C ALA A 103 0.14 -4.79 3.56
N PRO A 104 0.58 -4.23 2.43
CA PRO A 104 -0.34 -3.74 1.43
C PRO A 104 -1.03 -4.92 0.73
N ILE A 105 -2.27 -4.68 0.32
CA ILE A 105 -3.12 -5.63 -0.39
C ILE A 105 -3.06 -5.31 -1.88
N GLY A 106 -2.73 -6.31 -2.68
CA GLY A 106 -2.70 -6.21 -4.12
C GLY A 106 -3.41 -7.37 -4.77
N ASN A 107 -3.50 -7.32 -6.10
CA ASN A 107 -3.82 -8.53 -6.86
C ASN A 107 -2.63 -9.46 -6.74
N VAL A 108 -2.86 -10.67 -6.25
CA VAL A 108 -1.87 -11.73 -6.09
C VAL A 108 -2.36 -12.98 -6.82
N LYS A 109 -1.46 -13.75 -7.42
CA LYS A 109 -1.82 -15.02 -8.03
C LYS A 109 -2.03 -16.05 -6.93
N THR A 110 -3.17 -16.74 -6.93
CA THR A 110 -3.40 -17.83 -5.99
C THR A 110 -2.57 -19.05 -6.39
N THR A 111 -1.86 -19.65 -5.43
CA THR A 111 -0.98 -20.80 -5.67
C THR A 111 -1.76 -21.92 -6.34
N GLY A 112 -1.28 -22.41 -7.47
CA GLY A 112 -1.91 -23.49 -8.24
C GLY A 112 -3.07 -23.08 -9.15
N SER A 113 -3.44 -21.80 -9.22
CA SER A 113 -4.45 -21.31 -10.18
C SER A 113 -3.90 -20.18 -11.06
N GLY A 114 -4.44 -20.03 -12.28
CA GLY A 114 -4.14 -18.88 -13.17
C GLY A 114 -4.83 -17.59 -12.74
N THR A 115 -5.64 -17.62 -11.67
CA THR A 115 -6.52 -16.55 -11.25
C THR A 115 -5.81 -15.60 -10.28
N HIS A 116 -6.04 -14.31 -10.47
CA HIS A 116 -5.62 -13.28 -9.52
C HIS A 116 -6.72 -13.04 -8.48
N SER A 117 -6.35 -12.96 -7.21
CA SER A 117 -7.24 -12.61 -6.11
C SER A 117 -6.65 -11.46 -5.31
N LYS A 118 -7.47 -10.74 -4.54
CA LYS A 118 -6.94 -9.76 -3.58
C LYS A 118 -6.18 -10.52 -2.49
N GLY A 119 -4.97 -10.10 -2.19
CA GLY A 119 -4.18 -10.72 -1.15
C GLY A 119 -2.92 -9.95 -0.80
N ASN A 120 -2.16 -10.54 0.10
CA ASN A 120 -1.05 -9.93 0.77
C ASN A 120 0.17 -9.76 -0.15
N CYS A 121 0.69 -8.54 -0.29
CA CYS A 121 1.92 -8.25 -1.03
C CYS A 121 3.21 -8.45 -0.21
N GLY A 122 3.16 -9.10 0.96
CA GLY A 122 4.27 -9.27 1.90
C GLY A 122 4.23 -8.25 3.04
N THR A 123 4.59 -8.69 4.26
CA THR A 123 4.64 -7.81 5.45
C THR A 123 5.87 -6.93 5.39
N ILE A 124 5.68 -5.64 5.10
CA ILE A 124 6.79 -4.71 4.81
C ILE A 124 7.11 -3.75 5.93
N ILE A 125 6.14 -3.47 6.81
CA ILE A 125 6.38 -2.75 8.05
C ILE A 125 6.10 -3.74 9.15
N GLN A 126 7.12 -4.06 9.93
CA GLN A 126 7.09 -5.11 10.94
C GLN A 126 7.54 -4.53 12.27
N LEU A 127 7.01 -5.07 13.36
CA LEU A 127 7.52 -4.81 14.68
C LEU A 127 8.23 -6.05 15.19
N ASP A 128 9.51 -5.92 15.49
CA ASP A 128 10.24 -6.93 16.22
C ASP A 128 9.97 -6.77 17.72
N THR A 129 9.07 -7.60 18.25
CA THR A 129 8.68 -7.59 19.67
C THR A 129 9.77 -8.13 20.59
N SER A 130 10.87 -8.69 20.07
CA SER A 130 11.99 -9.12 20.90
C SER A 130 13.01 -8.00 21.11
N THR A 131 13.20 -7.14 20.11
CA THR A 131 14.17 -6.04 20.15
C THR A 131 13.53 -4.66 20.29
N GLY A 132 12.21 -4.56 20.13
CA GLY A 132 11.48 -3.29 20.10
C GLY A 132 11.81 -2.44 18.87
N ASN A 133 12.22 -3.07 17.77
CA ASN A 133 12.57 -2.37 16.54
C ASN A 133 11.40 -2.37 15.55
N LEU A 134 11.08 -1.19 15.01
CA LEU A 134 10.25 -1.05 13.84
C LEU A 134 11.11 -1.25 12.59
N ILE A 135 10.72 -2.19 11.75
CA ILE A 135 11.47 -2.60 10.57
C ILE A 135 10.62 -2.31 9.35
N PHE A 136 11.14 -1.49 8.44
CA PHE A 136 10.63 -1.36 7.09
C PHE A 136 11.56 -2.13 6.15
N ASP A 137 11.03 -3.17 5.50
CA ASP A 137 11.77 -3.98 4.54
C ASP A 137 10.95 -4.18 3.26
N PRO A 138 11.17 -3.35 2.22
CA PRO A 138 10.49 -3.52 0.93
C PRO A 138 10.86 -4.82 0.23
N ASN A 139 11.98 -5.48 0.55
CA ASN A 139 12.33 -6.77 -0.05
C ASN A 139 11.40 -7.89 0.42
N GLN A 140 10.67 -7.72 1.52
CA GLN A 140 9.63 -8.66 1.93
C GLN A 140 8.45 -8.66 0.95
N MET A 141 8.31 -7.63 0.09
CA MET A 141 7.40 -7.68 -1.04
C MET A 141 7.81 -8.71 -2.10
N SER A 142 9.07 -9.14 -2.04
CA SER A 142 9.70 -10.11 -2.93
C SER A 142 9.56 -11.56 -2.45
N GLY A 143 8.76 -11.87 -1.42
CA GLY A 143 8.38 -13.23 -1.01
C GLY A 143 7.60 -14.06 -2.05
N VAL A 144 7.76 -13.74 -3.33
CA VAL A 144 7.41 -14.50 -4.54
C VAL A 144 8.66 -15.16 -5.15
N THR A 145 9.85 -14.95 -4.58
CA THR A 145 11.07 -15.65 -5.01
C THR A 145 11.19 -16.99 -4.30
N GLY A 146 10.58 -18.02 -4.89
CA GLY A 146 10.71 -19.41 -4.46
C GLY A 146 9.46 -20.23 -4.70
N GLY A 147 9.22 -20.63 -5.96
CA GLY A 147 8.15 -21.56 -6.31
C GLY A 147 6.74 -20.94 -6.34
N GLY A 148 6.43 -20.15 -7.38
CA GLY A 148 5.03 -19.89 -7.76
C GLY A 148 4.50 -18.46 -7.65
N GLY A 149 5.23 -17.45 -8.13
CA GLY A 149 4.63 -16.31 -8.86
C GLY A 149 3.39 -15.59 -8.28
N SER A 150 3.32 -15.31 -6.97
CA SER A 150 2.14 -14.69 -6.34
C SER A 150 2.04 -13.16 -6.39
N GLY A 151 3.04 -12.39 -6.84
CA GLY A 151 2.95 -10.92 -6.84
C GLY A 151 2.30 -10.41 -8.12
N GLY A 152 1.09 -9.86 -8.08
CA GLY A 152 0.53 -9.15 -9.24
C GLY A 152 1.18 -7.79 -9.46
N THR A 153 0.78 -7.11 -10.54
CA THR A 153 1.43 -5.90 -11.05
C THR A 153 1.64 -4.82 -9.97
N PHE A 154 0.66 -4.59 -9.10
CA PHE A 154 0.77 -3.62 -8.01
C PHE A 154 1.92 -3.94 -7.04
N CYS A 155 1.97 -5.16 -6.48
CA CYS A 155 3.01 -5.52 -5.51
C CYS A 155 4.41 -5.40 -6.13
N LYS A 156 4.55 -5.81 -7.40
CA LYS A 156 5.81 -5.70 -8.14
C LYS A 156 6.21 -4.24 -8.37
N GLN A 157 5.27 -3.39 -8.83
CA GLN A 157 5.55 -1.97 -9.06
C GLN A 157 5.86 -1.24 -7.75
N LEU A 158 5.18 -1.58 -6.66
CA LEU A 158 5.49 -1.01 -5.34
C LEU A 158 6.88 -1.42 -4.87
N ASN A 159 7.28 -2.68 -5.03
CA ASN A 159 8.64 -3.13 -4.70
C ASN A 159 9.69 -2.38 -5.53
N LEU A 160 9.53 -2.35 -6.86
CA LEU A 160 10.44 -1.64 -7.78
C LEU A 160 10.51 -0.13 -7.52
N SER A 161 9.51 0.43 -6.85
CA SER A 161 9.49 1.83 -6.48
C SER A 161 10.56 2.18 -5.43
N TYR A 162 11.05 1.20 -4.67
CA TYR A 162 12.11 1.35 -3.67
C TYR A 162 13.47 0.84 -4.22
N PRO A 163 14.53 1.66 -4.22
CA PRO A 163 15.88 1.21 -4.57
C PRO A 163 16.41 0.10 -3.65
N SER A 164 17.42 -0.63 -4.12
CA SER A 164 18.15 -1.60 -3.28
C SER A 164 18.71 -0.90 -2.03
N GLY A 165 18.56 -1.55 -0.87
CA GLY A 165 19.01 -0.99 0.42
C GLY A 165 18.05 0.03 1.06
N SER A 166 16.80 0.14 0.58
CA SER A 166 15.77 1.00 1.19
C SER A 166 15.27 0.52 2.57
N ASN A 167 15.82 -0.57 3.09
CA ASN A 167 15.46 -1.13 4.38
C ASN A 167 15.79 -0.14 5.50
N ARG A 168 14.89 0.00 6.46
CA ARG A 168 15.06 0.89 7.62
C ARG A 168 14.73 0.15 8.89
N ILE A 169 15.54 0.37 9.91
CA ILE A 169 15.30 -0.10 11.27
C ILE A 169 15.25 1.13 12.16
N ILE A 170 14.16 1.27 12.91
CA ILE A 170 13.91 2.37 13.83
C ILE A 170 13.77 1.76 15.23
N PRO A 171 14.71 1.99 16.15
CA PRO A 171 14.58 1.53 17.52
C PRO A 171 13.46 2.31 18.21
N LEU A 172 12.48 1.58 18.74
CA LEU A 172 11.35 2.15 19.48
C LEU A 172 11.45 1.89 20.98
N ALA A 173 12.15 0.84 21.39
CA ALA A 173 12.47 0.64 22.80
C ALA A 173 13.38 1.78 23.27
N THR A 174 12.90 2.54 24.26
CA THR A 174 13.76 3.49 24.97
C THR A 174 14.88 2.67 25.61
N THR A 175 16.13 2.96 25.27
CA THR A 175 17.28 2.31 25.91
C THR A 175 17.42 2.83 27.34
N GLY A 176 16.48 2.52 28.24
CA GLY A 176 16.54 2.71 29.70
C GLY A 176 16.94 4.10 30.24
N ALA A 177 17.10 5.14 29.42
CA ALA A 177 17.91 6.32 29.76
C ALA A 177 17.11 7.58 30.08
N VAL A 178 15.78 7.54 30.07
CA VAL A 178 14.97 8.66 30.56
C VAL A 178 13.99 8.15 31.59
N LYS A 179 14.55 7.85 32.77
CA LYS A 179 13.81 7.98 34.02
C LYS A 179 13.84 9.46 34.37
N PHE A 180 12.69 10.11 34.37
CA PHE A 180 12.53 11.39 35.07
C PHE A 180 12.61 11.16 36.57
#